data_AF-A0A3M6K8E8-F1
#
_entry.id   AF-A0A3M6K8E8-F1
#
_cell.length_a   1.000
_cell.length_b   1.000
_cell.length_c   1.000
_cell.angle_alpha   90.00
_cell.angle_beta   90.00
_cell.angle_gamma   90.00
#
_symmetry.space_group_name_H-M   'P 1'
#
loop_
_entity.id
_entity.type
_entity.pdbx_description
1 polymer ?
#
loop_
_entity_poly.entity_id
_entity_poly.type
_entity_poly.pdbx_seq_one_letter_code
_entity_poly.pdbx_strand_id
1 'polypeptide(L)'
;MSIEKIIDDCKIYQKEIKQYDPDPFYVNHFFSKFIDSVNYVMESIFHEANRDFGLFITEKISQERFLKKAQEKNDTKAIKFSEWLTDKINQEHKNRFPKAIKKICELKKNQHTLPEIKIMIRAQDRYENDINQQIMVALSNEKLRSKEELQIEINRQSAVFLEVINHKRTENNEPSVNQNQVTASAFIDIEDIFEVEVAYATEIYIPVLIRLVEESRGKIKELTSWS
;
A
#
# COMPACT_ATOMS: atom_id res chain seq x y z
N MET A 1 15.16 7.37 -13.96
CA MET A 1 15.19 7.57 -12.49
C MET A 1 15.64 6.25 -11.88
N SER A 2 16.49 6.23 -10.85
CA SER A 2 16.90 4.97 -10.22
C SER A 2 15.78 4.42 -9.32
N ILE A 3 15.75 3.11 -9.12
CA ILE A 3 14.75 2.46 -8.25
C ILE A 3 14.85 3.00 -6.82
N GLU A 4 16.07 3.25 -6.34
CA GLU A 4 16.34 3.77 -4.98
C GLU A 4 15.67 5.12 -4.77
N LYS A 5 15.75 6.01 -5.76
CA LYS A 5 15.11 7.33 -5.68
C LYS A 5 13.58 7.20 -5.60
N ILE A 6 12.99 6.28 -6.36
CA ILE A 6 11.54 6.05 -6.34
C ILE A 6 11.11 5.49 -4.98
N ILE A 7 11.90 4.59 -4.38
CA ILE A 7 11.66 4.07 -3.03
C ILE A 7 11.78 5.19 -1.98
N ASP A 8 12.73 6.11 -2.14
CA ASP A 8 12.84 7.28 -1.25
C ASP A 8 11.64 8.22 -1.42
N ASP A 9 11.14 8.42 -2.64
CA ASP A 9 9.89 9.14 -2.87
C ASP A 9 8.70 8.44 -2.17
N CYS A 10 8.61 7.11 -2.20
CA CYS A 10 7.61 6.36 -1.42
C CYS A 10 7.70 6.67 0.08
N LYS A 11 8.92 6.72 0.65
CA LYS A 11 9.12 7.07 2.07
C LYS A 11 8.71 8.52 2.36
N ILE A 12 8.97 9.45 1.44
CA ILE A 12 8.53 10.84 1.59
C ILE A 12 7.01 10.90 1.59
N TYR A 13 6.34 10.29 0.62
CA TYR A 13 4.88 10.29 0.56
C TYR A 13 4.25 9.60 1.76
N GLN A 14 4.85 8.54 2.28
CA GLN A 14 4.39 7.88 3.50
C GLN A 14 4.47 8.80 4.73
N LYS A 15 5.51 9.64 4.85
CA LYS A 15 5.60 10.66 5.91
C LYS A 15 4.53 11.73 5.75
N GLU A 16 4.30 12.21 4.53
CA GLU A 16 3.26 13.20 4.24
C GLU A 16 1.86 12.63 4.54
N ILE A 17 1.58 11.38 4.18
CA ILE A 17 0.33 10.69 4.55
C ILE A 17 0.14 10.70 6.07
N LYS A 18 1.17 10.31 6.83
CA LYS A 18 1.12 10.34 8.31
C LYS A 18 0.93 11.75 8.88
N GLN A 19 1.51 12.76 8.24
CA GLN A 19 1.43 14.16 8.68
C GLN A 19 0.02 14.73 8.50
N TYR A 20 -0.66 14.39 7.41
CA TYR A 20 -1.99 14.93 7.09
C TYR A 20 -3.15 14.04 7.52
N ASP A 21 -2.88 12.85 8.05
CA ASP A 21 -3.92 11.96 8.59
C ASP A 21 -4.77 12.66 9.67
N PRO A 22 -6.12 12.60 9.62
CA PRO A 22 -6.98 11.87 8.68
C PRO A 22 -7.60 12.72 7.56
N ASP A 23 -6.99 13.84 7.15
CA ASP A 23 -7.55 14.73 6.11
C ASP A 23 -7.68 14.02 4.75
N PRO A 24 -8.92 13.79 4.25
CA PRO A 24 -9.12 12.97 3.05
C PRO A 24 -8.47 13.57 1.80
N PHE A 25 -8.50 14.90 1.64
CA PHE A 25 -7.94 15.57 0.47
C PHE A 25 -6.42 15.35 0.38
N TYR A 26 -5.69 15.63 1.46
CA TYR A 26 -4.24 15.49 1.46
C TYR A 26 -3.80 14.03 1.49
N VAL A 27 -4.47 13.19 2.29
CA VAL A 27 -4.16 11.75 2.33
C VAL A 27 -4.37 11.14 0.95
N ASN A 28 -5.49 11.41 0.29
CA ASN A 28 -5.76 10.90 -1.06
C ASN A 28 -4.69 11.36 -2.07
N HIS A 29 -4.29 12.64 -2.02
CA HIS A 29 -3.26 13.18 -2.90
C HIS A 29 -1.90 12.48 -2.73
N PHE A 30 -1.40 12.37 -1.50
CA PHE A 30 -0.11 11.73 -1.27
C PHE A 30 -0.16 10.21 -1.43
N PHE A 31 -1.28 9.59 -1.10
CA PHE A 31 -1.50 8.17 -1.37
C PHE A 31 -1.51 7.86 -2.86
N SER A 32 -2.12 8.73 -3.67
CA SER A 32 -2.06 8.65 -5.13
C SER A 32 -0.62 8.62 -5.62
N LYS A 33 0.21 9.56 -5.17
CA LYS A 33 1.63 9.61 -5.53
C LYS A 33 2.40 8.38 -5.06
N PHE A 34 2.11 7.89 -3.86
CA PHE A 34 2.69 6.65 -3.34
C PHE A 34 2.39 5.46 -4.27
N ILE A 35 1.14 5.28 -4.67
CA ILE A 35 0.73 4.20 -5.57
C ILE A 35 1.38 4.33 -6.96
N ASP A 36 1.56 5.55 -7.48
CA ASP A 36 2.31 5.75 -8.73
C ASP A 36 3.77 5.34 -8.59
N SER A 37 4.43 5.73 -7.49
CA SER A 37 5.80 5.32 -7.22
C SER A 37 5.93 3.81 -7.06
N VAL A 38 4.98 3.14 -6.38
CA VAL A 38 4.93 1.67 -6.30
C VAL A 38 4.90 1.06 -7.70
N ASN A 39 4.00 1.52 -8.57
CA ASN A 39 3.92 1.03 -9.95
C ASN A 39 5.23 1.24 -10.71
N TYR A 40 5.87 2.40 -10.55
CA TYR A 40 7.16 2.69 -11.19
C TYR A 40 8.30 1.81 -10.69
N VAL A 41 8.35 1.46 -9.40
CA VAL A 41 9.32 0.46 -8.88
C VAL A 41 9.12 -0.88 -9.58
N MET A 42 7.88 -1.36 -9.66
CA MET A 42 7.56 -2.66 -10.29
C MET A 42 7.96 -2.69 -11.77
N GLU A 43 7.67 -1.62 -12.52
CA GLU A 43 8.10 -1.48 -13.91
C GLU A 43 9.64 -1.42 -14.03
N SER A 44 10.31 -0.74 -13.09
CA SER A 44 11.76 -0.58 -13.11
C SER A 44 12.52 -1.89 -12.88
N ILE A 45 11.96 -2.84 -12.13
CA ILE A 45 12.52 -4.21 -12.01
C ILE A 45 12.62 -4.86 -13.40
N PHE A 46 11.57 -4.74 -14.22
CA PHE A 46 11.60 -5.27 -15.58
C PHE A 46 12.53 -4.47 -16.52
N HIS A 47 12.74 -3.18 -16.27
CA HIS A 47 13.76 -2.41 -16.99
C HIS A 47 15.18 -2.91 -16.70
N GLU A 48 15.52 -3.19 -15.45
CA GLU A 48 16.81 -3.80 -15.09
C GLU A 48 16.96 -5.19 -15.72
N ALA A 49 15.93 -6.05 -15.59
CA ALA A 49 15.93 -7.37 -16.21
C ALA A 49 16.07 -7.31 -17.74
N ASN A 50 15.36 -6.40 -18.41
CA ASN A 50 15.41 -6.24 -19.87
C ASN A 50 16.82 -5.89 -20.36
N ARG A 51 17.55 -5.07 -19.60
CA ARG A 51 18.96 -4.74 -19.87
C ARG A 51 19.85 -5.97 -19.65
N ASP A 52 19.71 -6.63 -18.50
CA ASP A 52 20.64 -7.67 -18.07
C ASP A 52 20.45 -8.99 -18.86
N PHE A 53 19.23 -9.29 -19.32
CA PHE A 53 18.96 -10.40 -20.24
C PHE A 53 19.13 -10.04 -21.73
N GLY A 54 19.40 -8.77 -22.08
CA GLY A 54 19.57 -8.38 -23.49
C GLY A 54 18.30 -8.53 -24.34
N LEU A 55 17.13 -8.26 -23.78
CA LEU A 55 15.86 -8.36 -24.50
C LEU A 55 15.62 -7.16 -25.45
N PHE A 56 16.27 -6.02 -25.22
CA PHE A 56 16.23 -4.80 -26.05
C PHE A 56 14.82 -4.25 -26.30
N ILE A 57 13.92 -4.34 -25.31
CA ILE A 57 12.63 -3.65 -25.36
C ILE A 57 12.88 -2.15 -25.15
N THR A 58 12.47 -1.32 -26.10
CA THR A 58 12.68 0.14 -26.11
C THR A 58 11.47 0.95 -25.65
N GLU A 59 10.29 0.35 -25.70
CA GLU A 59 9.03 0.95 -25.25
C GLU A 59 8.75 0.63 -23.77
N LYS A 60 7.62 1.12 -23.23
CA LYS A 60 7.20 0.85 -21.85
C LYS A 60 7.14 -0.67 -21.59
N ILE A 61 7.81 -1.12 -20.53
CA ILE A 61 7.99 -2.54 -20.21
C ILE A 61 6.97 -2.97 -19.16
N SER A 62 5.93 -3.66 -19.61
CA SER A 62 5.06 -4.44 -18.73
C SER A 62 5.59 -5.86 -18.58
N GLN A 63 5.14 -6.57 -17.55
CA GLN A 63 5.40 -8.00 -17.40
C GLN A 63 5.01 -8.81 -18.64
N GLU A 64 3.79 -8.59 -19.17
CA GLU A 64 3.30 -9.30 -20.36
C GLU A 64 4.22 -9.06 -21.57
N ARG A 65 4.67 -7.82 -21.75
CA ARG A 65 5.56 -7.45 -22.84
C ARG A 65 6.94 -8.07 -22.67
N PHE A 66 7.46 -8.06 -21.44
CA PHE A 66 8.72 -8.70 -21.10
C PHE A 66 8.66 -10.21 -21.41
N LEU A 67 7.62 -10.89 -20.95
CA LEU A 67 7.41 -12.32 -21.18
C LEU A 67 7.26 -12.64 -22.66
N LYS A 68 6.43 -11.89 -23.40
CA LYS A 68 6.27 -12.06 -24.84
C LYS A 68 7.60 -11.93 -25.57
N LYS A 69 8.41 -10.92 -25.22
CA LYS A 69 9.71 -10.72 -25.88
C LYS A 69 10.71 -11.83 -25.56
N ALA A 70 10.71 -12.31 -24.32
CA ALA A 70 11.54 -13.44 -23.89
C ALA A 70 11.16 -14.72 -24.65
N GLN A 71 9.86 -14.98 -24.85
CA GLN A 71 9.35 -16.10 -25.65
C GLN A 71 9.71 -15.98 -27.13
N GLU A 72 9.53 -14.82 -27.75
CA GLU A 72 9.95 -14.57 -29.15
C GLU A 72 11.43 -14.86 -29.38
N LYS A 73 12.28 -14.59 -28.37
CA LYS A 73 13.73 -14.83 -28.41
C LYS A 73 14.15 -16.22 -27.95
N ASN A 74 13.21 -17.04 -27.46
CA ASN A 74 13.50 -18.31 -26.77
C ASN A 74 14.49 -18.15 -25.60
N ASP A 75 14.47 -17.00 -24.90
CA ASP A 75 15.32 -16.74 -23.76
C ASP A 75 14.75 -17.42 -22.50
N THR A 76 15.19 -18.66 -22.27
CA THR A 76 14.73 -19.47 -21.14
C THR A 76 15.04 -18.85 -19.77
N LYS A 77 16.09 -18.02 -19.67
CA LYS A 77 16.49 -17.37 -18.42
C LYS A 77 15.54 -16.22 -18.11
N ALA A 78 15.23 -15.39 -19.10
CA ALA A 78 14.26 -14.31 -18.96
C ALA A 78 12.84 -14.83 -18.68
N ILE A 79 12.40 -15.92 -19.34
CA ILE A 79 11.11 -16.56 -19.06
C ILE A 79 11.04 -17.02 -17.59
N LYS A 80 12.06 -17.75 -17.12
CA LYS A 80 12.16 -18.21 -15.72
C LYS A 80 12.14 -17.05 -14.73
N PHE A 81 12.81 -15.93 -15.04
CA PHE A 81 12.76 -14.74 -14.20
C PHE A 81 11.35 -14.17 -14.10
N SER A 82 10.64 -14.06 -15.24
CA SER A 82 9.27 -13.53 -15.27
C SER A 82 8.30 -14.39 -14.46
N GLU A 83 8.40 -15.72 -14.59
CA GLU A 83 7.60 -16.67 -13.82
C GLU A 83 7.90 -16.55 -12.32
N TRP A 84 9.18 -16.60 -11.95
CA TRP A 84 9.62 -16.46 -10.56
C TRP A 84 9.14 -15.15 -9.93
N LEU A 85 9.26 -14.02 -10.64
CA LEU A 85 8.84 -12.72 -10.13
C LEU A 85 7.33 -12.67 -9.90
N THR A 86 6.55 -13.30 -10.77
CA THR A 86 5.09 -13.42 -10.62
C THR A 86 4.75 -14.16 -9.33
N ASP A 87 5.39 -15.31 -9.10
CA ASP A 87 5.18 -16.12 -7.90
C ASP A 87 5.62 -15.37 -6.65
N LYS A 88 6.77 -14.68 -6.71
CA LYS A 88 7.30 -13.89 -5.60
C LYS A 88 6.35 -12.74 -5.23
N ILE A 89 5.83 -12.02 -6.22
CA ILE A 89 4.79 -11.00 -6.00
C ILE A 89 3.58 -11.64 -5.34
N ASN A 90 3.05 -12.74 -5.86
CA ASN A 90 1.89 -13.39 -5.27
C ASN A 90 2.13 -13.84 -3.82
N GLN A 91 3.35 -14.26 -3.47
CA GLN A 91 3.72 -14.62 -2.10
C GLN A 91 3.75 -13.43 -1.15
N GLU A 92 4.41 -12.32 -1.53
CA GLU A 92 4.46 -11.09 -0.73
C GLU A 92 3.06 -10.48 -0.51
N HIS A 93 2.13 -10.76 -1.42
CA HIS A 93 0.77 -10.22 -1.43
C HIS A 93 -0.29 -11.17 -0.86
N LYS A 94 0.11 -12.17 -0.07
CA LYS A 94 -0.83 -13.01 0.67
C LYS A 94 -1.47 -12.29 1.85
N ASN A 95 -0.71 -11.43 2.52
CA ASN A 95 -1.15 -10.71 3.71
C ASN A 95 -2.09 -9.56 3.33
N ARG A 96 -3.02 -9.22 4.24
CA ARG A 96 -4.09 -8.23 4.04
C ARG A 96 -3.58 -6.90 3.46
N PHE A 97 -2.59 -6.27 4.10
CA PHE A 97 -2.12 -4.94 3.71
C PHE A 97 -1.37 -4.94 2.36
N PRO A 98 -0.37 -5.80 2.11
CA PRO A 98 0.19 -5.92 0.77
C PRO A 98 -0.85 -6.24 -0.29
N LYS A 99 -1.73 -7.23 -0.05
CA LYS A 99 -2.83 -7.60 -0.97
C LYS A 99 -3.67 -6.37 -1.35
N ALA A 100 -4.03 -5.53 -0.37
CA ALA A 100 -4.78 -4.30 -0.61
C ALA A 100 -4.01 -3.33 -1.52
N ILE A 101 -2.73 -3.07 -1.23
CA ILE A 101 -1.91 -2.16 -2.06
C ILE A 101 -1.80 -2.68 -3.51
N LYS A 102 -1.63 -3.99 -3.73
CA LYS A 102 -1.64 -4.56 -5.09
C LYS A 102 -2.96 -4.31 -5.82
N LYS A 103 -4.09 -4.58 -5.17
CA LYS A 103 -5.41 -4.31 -5.76
C LYS A 103 -5.62 -2.83 -6.09
N ILE A 104 -5.13 -1.93 -5.25
CA ILE A 104 -5.19 -0.49 -5.48
C ILE A 104 -4.30 -0.07 -6.65
N CYS A 105 -3.11 -0.67 -6.78
CA CYS A 105 -2.24 -0.45 -7.94
C CYS A 105 -2.93 -0.90 -9.23
N GLU A 106 -3.57 -2.07 -9.22
CA GLU A 106 -4.35 -2.61 -10.35
C GLU A 106 -5.54 -1.71 -10.70
N LEU A 107 -6.32 -1.29 -9.69
CA LEU A 107 -7.42 -0.35 -9.84
C LEU A 107 -6.95 0.95 -10.49
N LYS A 108 -5.88 1.56 -9.95
CA LYS A 108 -5.34 2.82 -10.47
C LYS A 108 -4.81 2.68 -11.89
N LYS A 109 -4.16 1.57 -12.22
CA LYS A 109 -3.66 1.30 -13.57
C LYS A 109 -4.80 1.12 -14.58
N ASN A 110 -5.89 0.46 -14.19
CA ASN A 110 -6.98 0.10 -15.08
C ASN A 110 -8.04 1.21 -15.21
N GLN A 111 -8.35 1.88 -14.10
CA GLN A 111 -9.46 2.83 -14.00
C GLN A 111 -9.01 4.27 -13.72
N HIS A 112 -7.72 4.51 -13.46
CA HIS A 112 -7.17 5.84 -13.15
C HIS A 112 -7.81 6.49 -11.91
N THR A 113 -8.31 5.66 -10.99
CA THR A 113 -9.00 6.07 -9.76
C THR A 113 -8.40 5.38 -8.54
N LEU A 114 -8.72 5.93 -7.36
CA LEU A 114 -8.43 5.34 -6.05
C LEU A 114 -9.74 5.07 -5.31
N PRO A 115 -9.73 4.17 -4.33
CA PRO A 115 -10.86 4.02 -3.43
C PRO A 115 -11.14 5.31 -2.65
N GLU A 116 -12.40 5.50 -2.28
CA GLU A 116 -12.81 6.62 -1.44
C GLU A 116 -12.17 6.54 -0.04
N ILE A 117 -11.63 7.66 0.43
CA ILE A 117 -11.08 7.78 1.77
C ILE A 117 -12.22 7.97 2.78
N LYS A 118 -12.24 7.11 3.79
CA LYS A 118 -13.11 7.17 4.96
C LYS A 118 -12.32 7.65 6.15
N ILE A 119 -12.96 8.38 7.05
CA ILE A 119 -12.38 8.71 8.36
C ILE A 119 -12.99 7.77 9.38
N MET A 120 -12.15 7.02 10.08
CA MET A 120 -12.60 6.13 11.15
C MET A 120 -11.87 6.43 12.44
N ILE A 121 -12.59 6.30 13.57
CA ILE A 121 -11.98 6.24 14.89
C ILE A 121 -11.43 4.84 15.14
N ARG A 122 -10.29 4.82 15.82
CA ARG A 122 -9.55 3.62 16.24
C ARG A 122 -8.88 3.87 17.58
N ALA A 123 -8.48 2.80 18.26
CA ALA A 123 -7.54 2.91 19.38
C ALA A 123 -6.15 3.28 18.87
N GLN A 124 -5.38 4.05 19.64
CA GLN A 124 -4.00 4.44 19.33
C GLN A 124 -3.07 3.22 19.20
N ASP A 125 -3.12 2.33 20.19
CA ASP A 125 -2.47 1.02 20.13
C ASP A 125 -3.34 0.05 19.36
N ARG A 126 -2.73 -0.71 18.45
CA ARG A 126 -3.43 -1.62 17.52
C ARG A 126 -3.33 -3.06 18.02
N TYR A 127 -4.48 -3.71 18.14
CA TYR A 127 -4.60 -5.15 18.30
C TYR A 127 -5.36 -5.74 17.10
N GLU A 128 -5.11 -7.03 16.81
CA GLU A 128 -5.63 -7.67 15.58
C GLU A 128 -7.15 -7.65 15.50
N ASN A 129 -7.83 -7.77 16.65
CA ASN A 129 -9.28 -7.86 16.75
C ASN A 129 -9.96 -6.52 17.10
N ASP A 130 -9.21 -5.41 17.10
CA ASP A 130 -9.75 -4.08 17.33
C ASP A 130 -10.80 -3.74 16.28
N ILE A 131 -11.87 -3.07 16.73
CA ILE A 131 -12.81 -2.44 15.81
C ILE A 131 -12.32 -1.07 15.37
N ASN A 132 -12.69 -0.69 14.16
CA ASN A 132 -12.69 0.69 13.71
C ASN A 132 -14.14 1.13 13.51
N GLN A 133 -14.40 2.43 13.67
CA GLN A 133 -15.75 2.95 13.46
C GLN A 133 -15.69 4.18 12.58
N GLN A 134 -16.38 4.14 11.44
CA GLN A 134 -16.49 5.29 10.55
C GLN A 134 -17.24 6.44 11.25
N ILE A 135 -16.72 7.65 11.08
CA ILE A 135 -17.35 8.88 11.54
C ILE A 135 -17.62 9.81 10.37
N MET A 136 -18.69 10.61 10.48
CA MET A 136 -19.08 11.56 9.44
C MET A 136 -18.69 12.97 9.87
N VAL A 137 -17.77 13.58 9.13
CA VAL A 137 -17.31 14.94 9.37
C VAL A 137 -17.60 15.83 8.15
N ALA A 138 -17.85 17.10 8.40
CA ALA A 138 -18.10 18.04 7.33
C ALA A 138 -16.82 18.31 6.53
N LEU A 139 -16.88 18.07 5.22
CA LEU A 139 -15.79 18.36 4.29
C LEU A 139 -16.10 19.61 3.45
N SER A 140 -15.06 20.33 3.05
CA SER A 140 -15.16 21.42 2.07
C SER A 140 -14.15 21.13 0.96
N ASN A 141 -14.64 20.86 -0.25
CA ASN A 141 -13.82 20.35 -1.35
C ASN A 141 -12.97 19.14 -0.92
N GLU A 142 -13.61 18.15 -0.30
CA GLU A 142 -13.00 16.91 0.24
C GLU A 142 -12.00 17.11 1.40
N LYS A 143 -11.67 18.34 1.74
CA LYS A 143 -10.76 18.69 2.82
C LYS A 143 -11.50 18.80 4.16
N LEU A 144 -10.84 18.43 5.26
CA LEU A 144 -11.37 18.67 6.60
C LEU A 144 -11.55 20.17 6.83
N ARG A 145 -12.76 20.58 7.23
CA ARG A 145 -13.08 21.98 7.51
C ARG A 145 -12.39 22.50 8.77
N SER A 146 -12.38 21.68 9.81
CA SER A 146 -11.90 22.07 11.14
C SER A 146 -11.45 20.83 11.93
N LYS A 147 -10.35 20.99 12.67
CA LYS A 147 -9.89 19.97 13.63
C LYS A 147 -10.82 19.88 14.83
N GLU A 148 -11.43 20.99 15.21
CA GLU A 148 -12.41 21.07 16.29
C GLU A 148 -13.67 20.26 15.94
N GLU A 149 -14.19 20.39 14.72
CA GLU A 149 -15.34 19.59 14.25
C GLU A 149 -15.02 18.09 14.25
N LEU A 150 -13.83 17.71 13.80
CA LEU A 150 -13.37 16.32 13.88
C LEU A 150 -13.35 15.83 15.34
N GLN A 151 -12.79 16.62 16.26
CA GLN A 151 -12.72 16.25 17.68
C GLN A 151 -14.11 16.15 18.33
N ILE A 152 -15.06 17.02 17.94
CA ILE A 152 -16.45 16.95 18.39
C ILE A 152 -17.08 15.62 17.96
N GLU A 153 -16.91 15.22 16.70
CA GLU A 153 -17.50 13.96 16.22
C GLU A 153 -16.82 12.73 16.85
N ILE A 154 -15.49 12.76 17.04
CA ILE A 154 -14.79 11.72 17.82
C ILE A 154 -15.43 11.61 19.21
N ASN A 155 -15.51 12.72 19.95
CA ASN A 155 -16.06 12.73 21.31
C ASN A 155 -17.50 12.24 21.39
N ARG A 156 -18.32 12.57 20.38
CA ARG A 156 -19.72 12.14 20.28
C ARG A 156 -19.85 10.62 20.15
N GLN A 157 -18.94 9.99 19.42
CA GLN A 157 -18.96 8.55 19.12
C GLN A 157 -18.13 7.72 20.11
N SER A 158 -17.23 8.35 20.86
CA SER A 158 -16.29 7.68 21.77
C SER A 158 -16.96 6.76 22.79
N ALA A 159 -18.11 7.12 23.35
CA ALA A 159 -18.74 6.31 24.39
C ALA A 159 -19.10 4.90 23.90
N VAL A 160 -19.78 4.82 22.75
CA VAL A 160 -20.18 3.55 22.12
C VAL A 160 -18.95 2.80 21.61
N PHE A 161 -18.01 3.51 20.99
CA PHE A 161 -16.77 2.92 20.51
C PHE A 161 -15.98 2.24 21.63
N LEU A 162 -15.79 2.93 22.76
CA LEU A 162 -15.06 2.44 23.93
C LEU A 162 -15.73 1.23 24.56
N GLU A 163 -17.07 1.19 24.61
CA GLU A 163 -17.82 0.04 25.11
C GLU A 163 -17.54 -1.21 24.26
N VAL A 164 -17.68 -1.09 22.94
CA VAL A 164 -17.52 -2.22 22.02
C VAL A 164 -16.07 -2.70 21.94
N ILE A 165 -15.10 -1.79 21.83
CA ILE A 165 -13.68 -2.17 21.74
C ILE A 165 -13.19 -2.81 23.04
N ASN A 166 -13.58 -2.27 24.21
CA ASN A 166 -13.13 -2.81 25.49
C ASN A 166 -13.77 -4.15 25.81
N HIS A 167 -15.01 -4.38 25.37
CA HIS A 167 -15.62 -5.70 25.44
C HIS A 167 -14.78 -6.74 24.68
N LYS A 168 -14.45 -6.47 23.40
CA LYS A 168 -13.61 -7.35 22.58
C LYS A 168 -12.21 -7.56 23.16
N ARG A 169 -11.56 -6.49 23.62
CA ARG A 169 -10.23 -6.59 24.22
C ARG A 169 -10.24 -7.44 25.48
N THR A 170 -11.26 -7.30 26.32
CA THR A 170 -11.43 -8.15 27.51
C THR A 170 -11.55 -9.62 27.14
N GLU A 171 -12.34 -9.96 26.12
CA GLU A 171 -12.48 -11.33 25.62
C GLU A 171 -11.15 -11.92 25.10
N ASN A 172 -10.27 -11.07 24.57
CA ASN A 172 -8.97 -11.45 24.03
C ASN A 172 -7.80 -11.29 25.03
N ASN A 173 -8.06 -10.92 26.29
CA ASN A 173 -7.04 -10.59 27.31
C ASN A 173 -6.10 -9.43 26.90
N GLU A 174 -6.62 -8.43 26.22
CA GLU A 174 -5.92 -7.23 25.75
C GLU A 174 -6.24 -6.01 26.66
N PRO A 175 -5.32 -5.03 26.80
CA PRO A 175 -5.54 -3.86 27.65
C PRO A 175 -6.69 -2.97 27.17
N SER A 176 -7.52 -2.51 28.10
CA SER A 176 -8.61 -1.57 27.80
C SER A 176 -8.11 -0.23 27.27
N VAL A 177 -8.89 0.35 26.37
CA VAL A 177 -8.73 1.67 25.76
C VAL A 177 -9.47 2.71 26.60
N ASN A 178 -8.82 3.85 26.84
CA ASN A 178 -9.42 5.02 27.45
C ASN A 178 -9.72 6.10 26.40
N GLN A 179 -10.51 7.11 26.77
CA GLN A 179 -10.93 8.17 25.84
C GLN A 179 -9.76 8.95 25.21
N ASN A 180 -8.68 9.17 25.96
CA ASN A 180 -7.46 9.82 25.45
C ASN A 180 -6.63 8.94 24.50
N GLN A 181 -6.97 7.65 24.41
CA GLN A 181 -6.35 6.68 23.50
C GLN A 181 -7.19 6.46 22.23
N VAL A 182 -8.30 7.18 22.05
CA VAL A 182 -9.08 7.19 20.80
C VAL A 182 -8.50 8.22 19.85
N THR A 183 -8.24 7.82 18.61
CA THR A 183 -7.78 8.71 17.53
C THR A 183 -8.56 8.44 16.25
N ALA A 184 -8.47 9.34 15.27
CA ALA A 184 -9.01 9.12 13.93
C ALA A 184 -7.88 8.88 12.92
N SER A 185 -8.15 8.10 11.88
CA SER A 185 -7.24 7.84 10.76
C SER A 185 -8.03 7.69 9.46
N ALA A 186 -7.34 7.81 8.33
CA ALA A 186 -7.86 7.57 7.00
C ALA A 186 -7.82 6.08 6.64
N PHE A 187 -8.96 5.56 6.21
CA PHE A 187 -9.17 4.18 5.82
C PHE A 187 -9.75 4.08 4.42
N ILE A 188 -9.52 2.95 3.76
CA ILE A 188 -10.12 2.60 2.48
C ILE A 188 -10.64 1.17 2.52
N ASP A 189 -11.63 0.92 1.67
CA ASP A 189 -12.08 -0.42 1.33
C ASP A 189 -11.74 -0.70 -0.14
N ILE A 190 -11.24 -1.90 -0.43
CA ILE A 190 -10.93 -2.34 -1.78
C ILE A 190 -11.41 -3.76 -2.00
N GLU A 191 -12.47 -3.92 -2.81
CA GLU A 191 -13.11 -5.20 -3.12
C GLU A 191 -13.54 -5.96 -1.85
N ASP A 192 -12.89 -7.08 -1.54
CA ASP A 192 -13.10 -7.95 -0.38
C ASP A 192 -12.27 -7.55 0.85
N ILE A 193 -11.50 -6.46 0.78
CA ILE A 193 -10.60 -6.01 1.85
C ILE A 193 -11.10 -4.68 2.39
N PHE A 194 -11.73 -4.75 3.56
CA PHE A 194 -12.28 -3.58 4.25
C PHE A 194 -11.28 -3.00 5.25
N GLU A 195 -11.53 -1.79 5.72
CA GLU A 195 -10.85 -1.11 6.83
C GLU A 195 -9.32 -1.14 6.72
N VAL A 196 -8.79 -0.78 5.55
CA VAL A 196 -7.35 -0.66 5.33
C VAL A 196 -6.90 0.74 5.76
N GLU A 197 -6.23 0.87 6.91
CA GLU A 197 -5.61 2.13 7.35
C GLU A 197 -4.49 2.53 6.37
N VAL A 198 -4.64 3.68 5.70
CA VAL A 198 -3.77 4.09 4.59
C VAL A 198 -2.33 4.30 5.06
N ALA A 199 -2.16 5.02 6.18
CA ALA A 199 -0.85 5.30 6.76
C ALA A 199 -0.10 4.01 7.15
N TYR A 200 -0.81 3.02 7.68
CA TYR A 200 -0.23 1.76 8.11
C TYR A 200 0.05 0.82 6.93
N ALA A 201 -0.85 0.76 5.94
CA ALA A 201 -0.66 -0.03 4.74
C ALA A 201 0.60 0.41 3.97
N THR A 202 0.79 1.72 3.80
CA THR A 202 1.99 2.27 3.12
C THR A 202 3.28 2.00 3.89
N GLU A 203 3.25 2.06 5.22
CA GLU A 203 4.37 1.70 6.09
C GLU A 203 4.78 0.24 5.93
N ILE A 204 3.82 -0.69 5.96
CA ILE A 204 4.08 -2.13 5.76
C ILE A 204 4.64 -2.41 4.36
N TYR A 205 4.20 -1.66 3.35
CA TYR A 205 4.50 -1.95 1.96
C TYR A 205 5.90 -1.50 1.52
N ILE A 206 6.50 -0.50 2.16
CA ILE A 206 7.87 -0.05 1.82
C ILE A 206 8.90 -1.19 1.97
N PRO A 207 8.96 -1.93 3.09
CA PRO A 207 9.83 -3.11 3.20
C PRO A 207 9.54 -4.20 2.16
N VAL A 208 8.28 -4.38 1.75
CA VAL A 208 7.91 -5.33 0.68
C VAL A 208 8.55 -4.93 -0.64
N LEU A 209 8.45 -3.64 -1.01
CA LEU A 209 9.09 -3.11 -2.22
C LEU A 209 10.61 -3.32 -2.23
N ILE A 210 11.27 -3.02 -1.10
CA ILE A 210 12.72 -3.17 -0.98
C ILE A 210 13.12 -4.64 -1.21
N ARG A 211 12.44 -5.59 -0.53
CA ARG A 211 12.70 -7.03 -0.72
C ARG A 211 12.47 -7.47 -2.15
N LEU A 212 11.37 -7.04 -2.78
CA LEU A 212 11.07 -7.38 -4.18
C LEU A 212 12.21 -6.94 -5.11
N VAL A 213 12.76 -5.74 -4.92
CA VAL A 213 13.87 -5.22 -5.73
C VAL A 213 15.16 -5.99 -5.47
N GLU A 214 15.53 -6.17 -4.20
CA GLU A 214 16.76 -6.87 -3.81
C GLU A 214 16.77 -8.32 -4.29
N GLU A 215 15.68 -9.05 -4.05
CA GLU A 215 15.56 -10.45 -4.49
C GLU A 215 15.49 -10.55 -6.01
N SER A 216 14.85 -9.61 -6.71
CA SER A 216 14.84 -9.58 -8.17
C SER A 216 16.23 -9.43 -8.75
N ARG A 217 17.02 -8.50 -8.20
CA ARG A 217 18.43 -8.32 -8.59
C ARG A 217 19.27 -9.56 -8.29
N GLY A 218 19.03 -10.20 -7.14
CA GLY A 218 19.63 -11.49 -6.81
C GLY A 218 19.30 -12.56 -7.85
N LYS A 219 18.04 -12.66 -8.25
CA LYS A 219 17.57 -13.64 -9.25
C LYS A 219 18.10 -13.37 -10.65
N ILE A 220 18.17 -12.10 -11.07
CA ILE A 220 18.80 -11.71 -12.34
C ILE A 220 20.26 -12.14 -12.35
N LYS A 221 21.02 -11.84 -11.28
CA LYS A 221 22.43 -12.25 -11.15
C LYS A 221 22.60 -13.76 -11.19
N GLU A 222 21.78 -14.51 -10.47
CA GLU A 222 21.78 -15.98 -10.50
C GLU A 222 21.62 -16.50 -11.94
N LEU A 223 20.60 -16.01 -12.66
CA LEU A 223 20.28 -16.48 -14.01
C LEU A 223 21.28 -16.01 -15.09
N THR A 224 21.93 -14.86 -14.89
CA THR A 224 22.89 -14.28 -15.84
C THR A 224 24.34 -14.68 -15.56
N SER A 225 24.65 -15.18 -14.36
CA SER A 225 25.95 -15.73 -14.05
C SER A 225 26.26 -16.94 -14.95
N TRP A 226 27.48 -17.00 -15.47
CA TRP A 226 27.95 -18.11 -16.29
C TRP A 226 28.46 -19.20 -15.35
N SER A 227 27.84 -20.38 -15.39
CA SER A 227 28.43 -21.64 -14.92
C SER A 227 29.35 -22.21 -16.00
#